data_AF-A0A397P470-F1
#
_entry.id   AF-A0A397P470-F1
#
_cell.length_a   1.000
_cell.length_b   1.000
_cell.length_c   1.000
_cell.angle_alpha   90.00
_cell.angle_beta   90.00
_cell.angle_gamma   90.00
#
_symmetry.space_group_name_H-M   'P 1'
#
loop_
_entity.id
_entity.type
_entity.pdbx_description
1 polymer ?
#
loop_
_entity_poly.entity_id
_entity_poly.type
_entity_poly.pdbx_seq_one_letter_code
_entity_poly.pdbx_strand_id
1 'polypeptide(L)'
;MSEEIVAALSDVGAEEFGIWPENWPVVEAFLSIDTQWRTVPLASGAVYWAGLDYTAVAAGLNFAGRTLTPAQWSGLQLMEAAARGALNGVRG
;
A
#
# COMPACT_ATOMS: atom_id res chain seq x y z
N MET A 1 -1.76 24.06 -8.13
CA MET A 1 -1.08 23.40 -6.99
C MET A 1 0.26 24.11 -6.84
N SER A 2 0.54 24.73 -5.69
CA SER A 2 1.70 25.62 -5.54
C SER A 2 3.02 24.85 -5.58
N GLU A 3 4.04 25.40 -6.25
CA GLU A 3 5.40 24.82 -6.36
C GLU A 3 6.04 24.56 -4.99
N GLU A 4 5.68 25.37 -3.99
CA GLU A 4 6.13 25.27 -2.61
C GLU A 4 5.69 23.96 -1.92
N ILE A 5 4.48 23.46 -2.25
CA ILE A 5 4.00 22.16 -1.72
C ILE A 5 4.78 21.01 -2.36
N VAL A 6 5.10 21.12 -3.65
CA VAL A 6 5.87 20.08 -4.36
C VAL A 6 7.30 20.01 -3.82
N ALA A 7 7.94 21.15 -3.59
CA ALA A 7 9.28 21.22 -3.02
C ALA A 7 9.34 20.67 -1.58
N ALA A 8 8.35 20.97 -0.75
CA ALA A 8 8.27 20.45 0.61
C ALA A 8 8.02 18.92 0.66
N LEU A 9 7.27 18.38 -0.32
CA LEU A 9 7.06 16.93 -0.46
C LEU A 9 8.27 16.19 -1.05
N SER A 10 9.20 16.89 -1.71
CA SER A 10 10.44 16.28 -2.21
C SER A 10 11.56 16.19 -1.16
N ASP A 11 11.49 16.96 -0.07
CA ASP A 11 12.54 17.04 0.97
C ASP A 11 12.25 16.13 2.19
N VAL A 12 11.20 15.31 2.15
CA VAL A 12 10.88 14.35 3.21
C VAL A 12 11.79 13.12 3.15
N GLY A 13 13.10 13.29 3.34
CA GLY A 13 14.08 12.25 3.72
C GLY A 13 13.87 10.85 3.11
N ALA A 14 13.38 10.79 1.87
CA ALA A 14 12.91 9.55 1.28
C ALA A 14 14.14 8.83 0.75
N GLU A 15 14.42 7.66 1.31
CA GLU A 15 15.40 6.76 0.72
C GLU A 15 14.91 6.36 -0.66
N GLU A 16 15.59 6.84 -1.71
CA GLU A 16 15.28 6.44 -3.08
C GLU A 16 15.65 4.97 -3.27
N PHE A 17 14.72 4.17 -3.80
CA PHE A 17 14.97 2.78 -4.15
C PHE A 17 14.45 2.48 -5.56
N GLY A 18 15.16 1.60 -6.26
CA GLY A 18 14.77 1.13 -7.58
C GLY A 18 13.70 0.05 -7.51
N ILE A 19 12.73 0.12 -8.41
CA ILE A 19 11.74 -0.94 -8.63
C ILE A 19 11.95 -1.49 -10.04
N TRP A 20 12.05 -2.81 -10.17
CA TRP A 20 12.09 -3.46 -11.48
C TRP A 20 10.83 -3.13 -12.28
N PRO A 21 10.92 -2.77 -13.58
CA PRO A 21 9.77 -2.30 -14.37
C PRO A 21 8.56 -3.24 -14.35
N GLU A 22 8.78 -4.54 -14.30
CA GLU A 22 7.74 -5.57 -14.21
C GLU A 22 6.91 -5.51 -12.93
N ASN A 23 7.47 -4.97 -11.84
CA ASN A 23 6.80 -4.83 -10.55
C ASN A 23 6.08 -3.48 -10.41
N TRP A 24 6.37 -2.51 -11.28
CA TRP A 24 5.78 -1.17 -11.21
C TRP A 24 4.24 -1.19 -11.22
N PRO A 25 3.55 -1.99 -12.09
CA PRO A 25 2.10 -2.05 -12.07
C PRO A 25 1.51 -2.53 -10.73
N VAL A 26 2.23 -3.41 -10.02
CA VAL A 26 1.81 -3.91 -8.70
C VAL A 26 1.96 -2.82 -7.64
N VAL A 27 3.06 -2.07 -7.68
CA VAL A 27 3.30 -0.93 -6.77
C VAL A 27 2.23 0.12 -6.94
N GLU A 28 1.93 0.53 -8.18
CA GLU A 28 0.87 1.50 -8.43
C GLU A 28 -0.51 0.98 -8.01
N ALA A 29 -0.79 -0.30 -8.24
CA ALA A 29 -2.04 -0.91 -7.80
C ALA A 29 -2.16 -0.87 -6.28
N PHE A 30 -1.11 -1.26 -5.54
CA PHE A 30 -1.08 -1.22 -4.09
C PHE A 30 -1.27 0.21 -3.55
N LEU A 31 -0.53 1.19 -4.08
CA LEU A 31 -0.65 2.60 -3.67
C LEU A 31 -2.04 3.19 -3.97
N SER A 32 -2.76 2.67 -4.97
CA SER A 32 -4.13 3.13 -5.25
C SER A 32 -5.17 2.63 -4.22
N ILE A 33 -4.83 1.67 -3.38
CA ILE A 33 -5.73 1.03 -2.40
C ILE A 33 -5.15 0.99 -0.98
N ASP A 34 -4.04 1.69 -0.71
CA ASP A 34 -3.28 1.59 0.53
C ASP A 34 -4.03 2.09 1.78
N THR A 35 -5.17 2.75 1.59
CA THR A 35 -6.08 3.18 2.66
C THR A 35 -7.11 2.12 3.06
N GLN A 36 -7.26 1.04 2.30
CA GLN A 36 -8.37 0.08 2.43
C GLN A 36 -8.10 -1.03 3.47
N TRP A 37 -7.45 -0.69 4.58
CA TRP A 37 -7.12 -1.64 5.65
C TRP A 37 -8.30 -1.95 6.56
N ARG A 38 -8.40 -3.22 6.94
CA ARG A 38 -9.19 -3.64 8.10
C ARG A 38 -8.32 -3.54 9.35
N THR A 39 -8.80 -2.79 10.32
CA THR A 39 -8.11 -2.56 11.59
C THR A 39 -8.94 -3.08 12.76
N VAL A 40 -8.26 -3.54 13.81
CA VAL A 40 -8.85 -3.99 15.06
C VAL A 40 -8.25 -3.17 16.20
N PRO A 41 -9.06 -2.42 16.97
CA PRO A 41 -8.55 -1.74 18.16
C PRO A 41 -8.20 -2.76 19.25
N LEU A 42 -7.02 -2.60 19.85
CA LEU A 42 -6.57 -3.43 20.97
C LEU A 42 -6.84 -2.71 22.30
N ALA A 43 -7.04 -3.47 23.37
CA ALA A 43 -7.23 -2.91 24.72
C ALA A 43 -6.05 -2.06 25.21
N SER A 44 -4.86 -2.26 24.64
CA SER A 44 -3.66 -1.43 24.89
C SER A 44 -3.73 -0.03 24.28
N GLY A 45 -4.78 0.30 23.51
CA GLY A 45 -4.86 1.53 22.72
C GLY A 45 -4.11 1.46 21.38
N ALA A 46 -3.42 0.36 21.10
CA ALA A 46 -2.80 0.11 19.80
C ALA A 46 -3.84 -0.35 18.76
N VAL A 47 -3.47 -0.23 17.48
CA VAL A 47 -4.24 -0.75 16.34
C VAL A 47 -3.54 -1.97 15.78
N TYR A 48 -4.28 -3.06 15.64
CA TYR A 48 -3.84 -4.22 14.87
C TYR A 48 -4.33 -4.13 13.44
N TRP A 49 -3.41 -4.23 12.49
CA TRP A 49 -3.69 -4.20 11.06
C TRP A 49 -3.92 -5.63 10.58
N ALA A 50 -5.17 -6.01 10.36
CA ALA A 50 -5.53 -7.40 10.06
C ALA A 50 -5.20 -7.81 8.62
N GLY A 51 -5.27 -6.86 7.70
CA GLY A 51 -5.13 -7.07 6.25
C GLY A 51 -6.00 -6.08 5.49
N LEU A 52 -5.89 -6.06 4.18
CA LEU A 52 -6.75 -5.28 3.31
C LEU A 52 -8.19 -5.84 3.33
N ASP A 53 -9.16 -4.96 3.11
CA ASP A 53 -10.52 -5.36 2.76
C ASP A 53 -10.57 -5.63 1.25
N TYR A 54 -10.57 -6.89 0.85
CA TYR A 54 -10.56 -7.24 -0.57
C TYR A 54 -11.81 -6.80 -1.34
N THR A 55 -12.94 -6.56 -0.67
CA THR A 55 -14.13 -5.99 -1.31
C THR A 55 -13.88 -4.52 -1.66
N ALA A 56 -13.30 -3.77 -0.71
CA ALA A 56 -13.00 -2.37 -0.92
C ALA A 56 -11.80 -2.17 -1.87
N VAL A 57 -10.82 -3.08 -1.85
CA VAL A 57 -9.72 -3.14 -2.84
C VAL A 57 -10.27 -3.38 -4.23
N ALA A 58 -11.20 -4.32 -4.42
CA ALA A 58 -11.80 -4.57 -5.73
C ALA A 58 -12.50 -3.31 -6.28
N ALA A 59 -13.23 -2.58 -5.42
CA ALA A 59 -13.84 -1.30 -5.80
C ALA A 59 -12.80 -0.23 -6.14
N GLY A 60 -11.75 -0.09 -5.32
CA GLY A 60 -10.67 0.88 -5.54
C GLY A 60 -9.90 0.64 -6.84
N LEU A 61 -9.52 -0.61 -7.10
CA LEU A 61 -8.87 -1.01 -8.36
C LEU A 61 -9.76 -0.73 -9.57
N ASN A 62 -11.07 -0.99 -9.46
CA ASN A 62 -12.03 -0.67 -10.51
C ASN A 62 -12.11 0.83 -10.79
N PHE A 63 -12.20 1.68 -9.76
CA PHE A 63 -12.20 3.14 -9.94
C PHE A 63 -10.87 3.69 -10.45
N ALA A 64 -9.76 3.02 -10.13
CA ALA A 64 -8.44 3.34 -10.67
C ALA A 64 -8.23 2.82 -12.11
N GLY A 65 -9.19 2.09 -12.69
CA GLY A 65 -9.06 1.50 -14.02
C GLY A 65 -8.00 0.39 -14.10
N ARG A 66 -7.75 -0.31 -12.98
CA ARG A 66 -6.69 -1.33 -12.87
C ARG A 66 -7.30 -2.73 -12.77
N THR A 67 -6.88 -3.61 -13.68
CA THR A 67 -7.19 -5.04 -13.65
C THR A 67 -5.90 -5.82 -13.49
N LEU A 68 -5.81 -6.68 -12.48
CA LEU A 68 -4.61 -7.43 -12.16
C LEU A 68 -4.64 -8.82 -12.80
N THR A 69 -3.49 -9.25 -13.31
CA THR A 69 -3.25 -10.67 -13.63
C THR A 69 -3.08 -11.48 -12.35
N PRO A 70 -3.19 -12.83 -12.39
CA PRO A 70 -2.94 -13.66 -11.20
C PRO A 70 -1.55 -13.47 -10.56
N ALA A 71 -0.52 -13.24 -11.39
CA ALA A 71 0.83 -12.94 -10.90
C ALA A 71 0.90 -11.59 -10.19
N GLN A 72 0.27 -10.55 -10.75
CA GLN A 72 0.19 -9.23 -10.13
C GLN A 72 -0.65 -9.23 -8.84
N TRP A 73 -1.74 -10.02 -8.81
CA TRP A 73 -2.52 -10.25 -7.59
C TRP A 73 -1.64 -10.85 -6.50
N SER A 74 -0.85 -11.88 -6.83
CA SER A 74 0.08 -12.49 -5.88
C SER A 74 1.13 -11.49 -5.39
N GLY A 75 1.62 -10.62 -6.27
CA GLY A 75 2.50 -9.51 -5.91
C GLY A 75 1.84 -8.50 -4.96
N LEU A 76 0.57 -8.16 -5.17
CA LEU A 76 -0.18 -7.26 -4.29
C LEU A 76 -0.32 -7.86 -2.89
N GLN A 77 -0.58 -9.17 -2.79
CA GLN A 77 -0.64 -9.88 -1.51
C GLN A 77 0.72 -9.91 -0.80
N LEU A 78 1.83 -9.96 -1.56
CA LEU A 78 3.17 -9.87 -0.99
C LEU A 78 3.43 -8.48 -0.38
N MET A 79 3.04 -7.41 -1.08
CA MET A 79 3.14 -6.03 -0.57
C MET A 79 2.25 -5.84 0.67
N GLU A 80 1.02 -6.36 0.66
CA GLU A 80 0.13 -6.37 1.83
C GLU A 80 0.81 -7.07 3.02
N ALA A 81 1.40 -8.25 2.83
CA ALA A 81 2.05 -8.98 3.91
C ALA A 81 3.23 -8.20 4.51
N ALA A 82 4.06 -7.59 3.66
CA ALA A 82 5.19 -6.77 4.09
C ALA A 82 4.72 -5.51 4.86
N ALA A 83 3.76 -4.76 4.31
CA ALA A 83 3.20 -3.59 4.95
C ALA A 83 2.52 -3.93 6.28
N ARG A 84 1.74 -5.03 6.32
CA ARG A 84 1.10 -5.52 7.54
C ARG A 84 2.12 -5.91 8.62
N GLY A 85 3.24 -6.51 8.22
CA GLY A 85 4.35 -6.80 9.13
C GLY A 85 4.91 -5.52 9.76
N ALA A 86 5.27 -4.55 8.91
CA ALA A 86 5.80 -3.26 9.34
C ALA A 86 4.81 -2.49 10.26
N LEU A 87 3.54 -2.39 9.86
CA LEU A 87 2.48 -1.70 10.61
C LEU A 87 2.21 -2.32 11.98
N ASN A 88 2.36 -3.64 12.12
CA ASN A 88 2.20 -4.34 13.39
C ASN A 88 3.52 -4.47 14.18
N GLY A 89 4.60 -3.85 13.72
CA GLY A 89 5.91 -3.90 14.39
C GLY A 89 6.63 -5.24 14.30
N VAL A 90 6.20 -6.14 13.41
CA VAL A 90 6.90 -7.39 13.10
C VAL A 90 7.97 -7.07 12.06
N ARG A 91 9.24 -7.05 12.48
CA ARG A 91 10.36 -6.99 11.54
C ARG A 91 10.59 -8.40 10.98
N GLY A 92 10.40 -8.55 9.66
CA GLY A 92 10.86 -9.72 8.90
C GLY A 92 12.37 -9.70 8.70
#